data_AF-A0A534L1A1-F1
#
_entry.id   AF-A0A534L1A1-F1
#
_cell.length_a   1.000
_cell.length_b   1.000
_cell.length_c   1.000
_cell.angle_alpha   90.00
_cell.angle_beta   90.00
_cell.angle_gamma   90.00
#
_symmetry.space_group_name_H-M   'P 1'
#
loop_
_entity.id
_entity.type
_entity.pdbx_description
1 polymer ?
#
loop_
_entity_poly.entity_id
_entity_poly.type
_entity_poly.pdbx_seq_one_letter_code
_entity_poly.pdbx_strand_id
1 'polypeptide(L)'
;MAIKGVTFDWWGTVVEIPAVRDIYDETMREIRVDRAAEALKAAGFPVSRRLLRRAYDAQTDLLLQTWNDLRDLSVEEQTRAYLGLLGVGEGREDLIRALQDAFGSAIEARLPALYPDIGETLRALRDRGYHTGLISNTGRTGGRFLRPVQDRL
;
A
#
# COMPACT_ATOMS: atom_id res chain seq x y z
N MET A 1 2.33 29.73 -22.23
CA MET A 1 2.73 29.35 -20.86
C MET A 1 3.68 28.17 -20.99
N ALA A 2 4.91 28.25 -20.46
CA ALA A 2 5.89 27.15 -20.57
C ALA A 2 5.75 26.20 -19.39
N ILE A 3 5.86 24.89 -19.65
CA ILE A 3 5.93 23.86 -18.60
C ILE A 3 7.21 24.07 -17.80
N LYS A 4 7.12 24.07 -16.47
CA LYS A 4 8.25 24.28 -15.55
C LYS A 4 8.63 23.03 -14.75
N GLY A 5 7.76 22.04 -14.71
CA GLY A 5 8.04 20.81 -13.99
C GLY A 5 7.08 19.68 -14.34
N VAL A 6 7.46 18.48 -13.92
CA VAL A 6 6.77 17.22 -14.16
C VAL A 6 6.64 16.49 -12.83
N THR A 7 5.41 16.11 -12.46
CA THR A 7 5.17 15.21 -11.33
C THR A 7 4.91 13.82 -11.85
N PHE A 8 5.48 12.84 -11.16
CA PHE A 8 5.30 11.43 -11.47
C PHE A 8 4.40 10.79 -10.42
N ASP A 9 3.55 9.86 -10.86
CA ASP A 9 3.08 8.82 -9.97
C ASP A 9 4.22 7.84 -9.69
N TRP A 10 4.13 7.06 -8.61
CA TRP A 10 5.14 6.05 -8.29
C TRP A 10 4.80 4.72 -8.95
N TRP A 11 3.61 4.19 -8.67
CA TRP A 11 3.15 2.89 -9.19
C TRP A 11 2.83 2.96 -10.68
N GLY A 12 3.37 2.06 -11.48
CA GLY A 12 3.10 2.01 -12.92
C GLY A 12 3.72 3.15 -13.73
N THR A 13 4.58 3.95 -13.10
CA THR A 13 5.28 5.06 -13.75
C THR A 13 6.78 5.04 -13.41
N VAL A 14 7.14 5.06 -12.12
CA VAL A 14 8.54 4.97 -11.66
C VAL A 14 8.92 3.52 -11.41
N VAL A 15 8.06 2.80 -10.71
CA VAL A 15 8.19 1.37 -10.46
C VAL A 15 7.11 0.61 -11.23
N GLU A 16 7.44 -0.59 -11.65
CA GLU A 16 6.45 -1.51 -12.21
C GLU A 16 5.33 -1.73 -11.18
N ILE A 17 4.08 -1.69 -11.64
CA ILE A 17 3.02 -2.37 -10.90
C ILE A 17 3.42 -3.84 -10.99
N PRO A 18 3.83 -4.49 -9.89
CA PRO A 18 4.21 -5.89 -9.93
C PRO A 18 3.01 -6.61 -10.53
N ALA A 19 3.18 -7.12 -11.75
CA ALA A 19 2.10 -7.22 -12.72
C ALA A 19 0.77 -7.64 -12.11
N VAL A 20 -0.31 -7.03 -12.60
CA VAL A 20 -1.72 -7.47 -12.51
C VAL A 20 -1.84 -8.88 -13.11
N ARG A 21 -1.20 -9.83 -12.46
CA ARG A 21 -1.27 -11.27 -12.61
C ARG A 21 -1.77 -11.70 -11.26
N ASP A 22 -2.91 -12.37 -11.24
CA ASP A 22 -3.64 -12.80 -10.04
C ASP A 22 -2.74 -13.36 -8.92
N ILE A 23 -1.58 -13.93 -9.29
CA ILE A 23 -0.55 -14.45 -8.40
C ILE A 23 0.09 -13.37 -7.50
N TYR A 24 0.41 -12.16 -7.98
CA TYR A 24 1.03 -11.13 -7.13
C TYR A 24 0.05 -10.66 -6.06
N ASP A 25 -1.18 -10.33 -6.47
CA ASP A 25 -2.22 -9.89 -5.55
C ASP A 25 -2.61 -10.99 -4.56
N GLU A 26 -2.71 -12.25 -5.00
CA GLU A 26 -2.92 -13.40 -4.10
C GLU A 26 -1.78 -13.54 -3.09
N THR A 27 -0.52 -13.49 -3.55
CA THR A 27 0.64 -13.66 -2.68
C THR A 27 0.70 -12.54 -1.63
N MET A 28 0.50 -11.28 -2.06
CA MET A 28 0.50 -10.14 -1.16
C MET A 28 -0.69 -10.14 -0.22
N ARG A 29 -1.86 -10.62 -0.66
CA ARG A 29 -3.01 -10.89 0.20
C ARG A 29 -2.64 -11.86 1.31
N GLU A 30 -2.04 -13.00 0.97
CA GLU A 30 -1.68 -14.00 1.98
C GLU A 30 -0.66 -13.51 2.98
N ILE A 31 0.35 -12.78 2.53
CA ILE A 31 1.35 -12.20 3.43
C ILE A 31 0.69 -11.23 4.42
N ARG A 32 -0.22 -10.37 3.94
CA ARG A 32 -0.93 -9.41 4.80
C ARG A 32 -1.86 -10.11 5.77
N VAL A 33 -2.62 -11.11 5.31
CA VAL A 33 -3.51 -11.92 6.15
C VAL A 33 -2.73 -12.64 7.24
N ASP A 34 -1.59 -13.24 6.91
CA ASP A 34 -0.77 -13.99 7.87
C ASP A 34 -0.11 -13.07 8.89
N ARG A 35 0.43 -11.93 8.46
CA ARG A 35 0.98 -10.93 9.38
C ARG A 35 -0.11 -10.34 10.28
N ALA A 36 -1.31 -10.10 9.75
CA ALA A 36 -2.44 -9.64 10.55
C ALA A 36 -2.88 -10.69 11.57
N ALA A 37 -2.87 -11.98 11.21
CA ALA A 37 -3.18 -13.07 12.13
C ALA A 37 -2.20 -13.10 13.31
N GLU A 38 -0.90 -13.00 13.04
CA GLU A 38 0.12 -12.99 14.08
C GLU A 38 0.03 -11.73 14.94
N ALA A 39 -0.17 -10.55 14.35
CA ALA A 39 -0.33 -9.29 15.08
C ALA A 39 -1.54 -9.33 16.04
N LEU A 40 -2.69 -9.79 15.55
CA LEU A 40 -3.91 -9.91 16.35
C LEU A 40 -3.77 -10.97 17.46
N LYS A 41 -3.16 -12.13 17.14
CA LYS A 41 -2.87 -13.17 18.13
C LYS A 41 -1.94 -12.67 19.24
N ALA A 42 -0.87 -11.96 18.88
CA ALA A 42 0.07 -11.37 19.84
C ALA A 42 -0.61 -10.35 20.77
N ALA A 43 -1.64 -9.66 20.28
CA ALA A 43 -2.45 -8.73 21.05
C ALA A 43 -3.62 -9.38 21.82
N GLY A 44 -3.74 -10.71 21.81
CA GLY A 44 -4.77 -11.45 22.53
C GLY A 44 -6.11 -11.61 21.79
N PHE A 45 -6.18 -11.30 20.50
CA PHE A 45 -7.36 -11.43 19.64
C PHE A 45 -7.14 -12.47 18.54
N PRO A 46 -7.05 -13.77 18.85
CA PRO A 46 -6.90 -14.77 17.80
C PRO A 46 -8.15 -14.79 16.90
N VAL A 47 -7.96 -14.47 15.62
CA VAL A 47 -9.02 -14.50 14.61
C VAL A 47 -8.75 -15.62 13.61
N SER A 48 -9.79 -16.33 13.20
CA SER A 48 -9.63 -17.39 12.20
C SER A 48 -9.12 -16.83 10.86
N ARG A 49 -8.17 -17.55 10.21
CA ARG A 49 -7.65 -17.19 8.89
C ARG A 49 -8.75 -17.00 7.84
N ARG A 50 -9.82 -17.80 7.92
CA ARG A 50 -11.00 -17.67 7.03
C ARG A 50 -11.70 -16.32 7.19
N LEU A 51 -11.87 -15.84 8.42
CA LEU A 51 -12.47 -14.53 8.66
C LEU A 51 -11.54 -13.39 8.23
N LEU A 52 -10.24 -13.51 8.51
CA LEU A 52 -9.24 -12.54 8.05
C LEU A 52 -9.23 -12.38 6.52
N ARG A 53 -9.22 -13.49 5.77
CA ARG A 53 -9.34 -13.46 4.30
C ARG A 53 -10.64 -12.78 3.84
N ARG A 54 -11.78 -13.15 4.42
CA ARG A 54 -13.08 -12.54 4.07
C ARG A 54 -13.12 -11.04 4.36
N ALA A 55 -12.56 -10.61 5.48
CA ALA A 55 -12.46 -9.19 5.81
C ALA A 55 -11.51 -8.45 4.87
N TYR A 56 -10.45 -9.12 4.38
CA TYR A 56 -9.52 -8.52 3.43
C TYR A 56 -10.19 -8.29 2.07
N ASP A 57 -10.95 -9.29 1.60
CA ASP A 57 -11.72 -9.20 0.36
C ASP A 57 -12.79 -8.11 0.47
N ALA A 58 -13.58 -8.10 1.56
CA ALA A 58 -14.59 -7.07 1.80
C ALA A 58 -13.99 -5.66 1.95
N GLN A 59 -12.82 -5.54 2.57
CA GLN A 59 -12.10 -4.26 2.63
C GLN A 59 -11.67 -3.84 1.22
N THR A 60 -11.22 -4.77 0.37
CA THR A 60 -10.85 -4.48 -1.02
C THR A 60 -12.02 -3.94 -1.81
N ASP A 61 -13.20 -4.54 -1.69
CA ASP A 61 -14.41 -4.03 -2.31
C ASP A 61 -14.75 -2.62 -1.84
N LEU A 62 -14.62 -2.34 -0.52
CA LEU A 62 -14.80 -1.00 0.04
C LEU A 62 -13.81 0.02 -0.55
N LEU A 63 -12.53 -0.34 -0.69
CA LEU A 63 -11.53 0.56 -1.27
C LEU A 63 -11.84 0.85 -2.74
N LEU A 64 -12.20 -0.18 -3.51
CA LEU A 64 -12.56 -0.03 -4.92
C LEU A 64 -13.80 0.86 -5.09
N GLN A 65 -14.82 0.69 -4.26
CA GLN A 65 -16.00 1.56 -4.25
C GLN A 65 -15.63 3.01 -3.89
N THR A 66 -14.79 3.21 -2.88
CA THR A 66 -14.34 4.56 -2.47
C THR A 66 -13.53 5.25 -3.57
N TRP A 67 -12.67 4.49 -4.26
CA TRP A 67 -11.90 4.97 -5.40
C TRP A 67 -12.79 5.35 -6.60
N ASN A 68 -13.86 4.60 -6.85
CA ASN A 68 -14.85 4.94 -7.89
C ASN A 68 -15.55 6.29 -7.61
N ASP A 69 -15.60 6.71 -6.34
CA ASP A 69 -16.12 8.01 -5.93
C ASP A 69 -15.05 9.13 -5.94
N LEU A 70 -13.87 8.89 -6.54
CA LEU A 70 -12.73 9.81 -6.56
C LEU A 70 -12.22 10.20 -5.16
N ARG A 71 -12.39 9.31 -4.19
CA ARG A 71 -11.89 9.45 -2.82
C ARG A 71 -10.87 8.38 -2.52
N ASP A 72 -10.00 8.62 -1.54
CA ASP A 72 -9.09 7.61 -1.02
C ASP A 72 -9.21 7.56 0.51
N LEU A 73 -9.05 6.37 1.08
CA LEU A 73 -9.03 6.20 2.53
C LEU A 73 -7.58 6.30 3.03
N SER A 74 -7.38 7.06 4.09
CA SER A 74 -6.11 7.05 4.82
C SER A 74 -5.80 5.65 5.36
N VAL A 75 -4.52 5.37 5.60
CA VAL A 75 -4.08 4.09 6.17
C VAL A 75 -4.78 3.78 7.50
N GLU A 76 -5.11 4.80 8.28
CA GLU A 76 -5.89 4.65 9.51
C GLU A 76 -7.34 4.24 9.23
N GLU A 77 -8.04 4.94 8.33
CA GLU A 77 -9.41 4.60 7.93
C GLU A 77 -9.50 3.20 7.35
N GLN A 78 -8.55 2.81 6.48
CA GLN A 78 -8.45 1.45 5.95
C GLN A 78 -8.33 0.43 7.09
N THR A 79 -7.48 0.69 8.09
CA THR A 79 -7.25 -0.22 9.22
C THR A 79 -8.48 -0.33 10.12
N ARG A 80 -9.14 0.79 10.43
CA ARG A 80 -10.40 0.82 11.18
C ARG A 80 -11.50 0.05 10.47
N ALA A 81 -11.62 0.21 9.14
CA ALA A 81 -12.58 -0.56 8.35
C ALA A 81 -12.30 -2.07 8.42
N TYR A 82 -11.04 -2.49 8.34
CA TYR A 82 -10.66 -3.90 8.47
C TYR A 82 -11.00 -4.46 9.85
N LEU A 83 -10.68 -3.75 10.94
CA LEU A 83 -11.06 -4.13 12.31
C LEU A 83 -12.59 -4.23 12.47
N GLY A 84 -13.33 -3.28 11.91
CA GLY A 84 -14.79 -3.31 11.89
C GLY A 84 -15.35 -4.55 11.20
N LEU A 85 -14.78 -4.93 10.05
CA LEU A 85 -15.16 -6.16 9.31
C LEU A 85 -14.82 -7.44 10.08
N LEU A 86 -13.82 -7.41 10.96
CA LEU A 86 -13.48 -8.52 11.85
C LEU A 86 -14.37 -8.58 13.09
N GLY A 87 -15.05 -7.48 13.44
CA GLY A 87 -15.84 -7.36 14.67
C GLY A 87 -14.98 -7.40 15.93
N VAL A 88 -13.73 -6.96 15.87
CA VAL A 88 -12.78 -6.96 17.00
C VAL A 88 -12.11 -5.61 17.16
N GLY A 89 -11.68 -5.30 18.39
CA GLY A 89 -10.72 -4.21 18.60
C GLY A 89 -11.28 -2.81 18.41
N GLU A 90 -12.59 -2.61 18.56
CA GLU A 90 -13.19 -1.28 18.51
C GLU A 90 -12.52 -0.33 19.52
N GLY A 91 -12.10 0.85 19.05
CA GLY A 91 -11.40 1.86 19.87
C GLY A 91 -9.97 1.49 20.31
N ARG A 92 -9.39 0.37 19.85
CA ARG A 92 -8.05 -0.07 20.25
C ARG A 92 -6.95 0.46 19.33
N GLU A 93 -6.35 1.58 19.72
CA GLU A 93 -5.25 2.23 18.99
C GLU A 93 -4.01 1.36 18.84
N ASP A 94 -3.74 0.48 19.80
CA ASP A 94 -2.63 -0.47 19.73
C ASP A 94 -2.85 -1.51 18.61
N LEU A 95 -4.08 -1.97 18.41
CA LEU A 95 -4.43 -2.87 17.31
C LEU A 95 -4.35 -2.18 15.95
N ILE A 96 -4.75 -0.90 15.88
CA ILE A 96 -4.61 -0.10 14.66
C ILE A 96 -3.13 -0.04 14.26
N ARG A 97 -2.25 0.35 15.18
CA ARG A 97 -0.80 0.42 14.90
C ARG A 97 -0.22 -0.94 14.49
N ALA A 98 -0.56 -2.00 15.21
CA ALA A 98 -0.07 -3.34 14.91
C ALA A 98 -0.51 -3.83 13.52
N LEU A 99 -1.75 -3.53 13.11
CA LEU A 99 -2.24 -3.89 11.78
C LEU A 99 -1.66 -3.02 10.66
N GLN A 100 -1.45 -1.72 10.92
CA GLN A 100 -0.72 -0.84 9.99
C GLN A 100 0.70 -1.35 9.76
N ASP A 101 1.37 -1.81 10.82
CA ASP A 101 2.70 -2.43 10.71
C ASP A 101 2.65 -3.75 9.94
N ALA A 102 1.67 -4.61 10.22
CA ALA A 102 1.49 -5.88 9.53
C ALA A 102 1.24 -5.71 8.02
N PHE A 103 0.37 -4.76 7.64
CA PHE A 103 0.03 -4.49 6.24
C PHE A 103 1.15 -3.74 5.52
N GLY A 104 1.71 -2.71 6.17
CA GLY A 104 2.73 -1.85 5.60
C GLY A 104 4.04 -2.57 5.34
N SER A 105 4.53 -3.34 6.31
CA SER A 105 5.77 -4.11 6.17
C SER A 105 5.69 -5.22 5.12
N ALA A 106 4.48 -5.60 4.66
CA ALA A 106 4.31 -6.67 3.67
C ALA A 106 5.09 -6.41 2.37
N ILE A 107 5.31 -5.13 2.02
CA ILE A 107 6.08 -4.73 0.83
C ILE A 107 7.51 -5.30 0.82
N GLU A 108 8.10 -5.55 1.99
CA GLU A 108 9.45 -6.08 2.12
C GLU A 108 9.57 -7.53 1.65
N ALA A 109 8.46 -8.29 1.65
CA ALA A 109 8.45 -9.65 1.15
C ALA A 109 8.67 -9.72 -0.36
N ARG A 110 8.34 -8.64 -1.08
CA ARG A 110 8.57 -8.53 -2.51
C ARG A 110 8.66 -7.06 -2.93
N LEU A 111 9.91 -6.58 -2.99
CA LEU A 111 10.21 -5.22 -3.43
C LEU A 111 9.80 -5.02 -4.90
N PRO A 112 9.27 -3.84 -5.26
CA PRO A 112 8.97 -3.52 -6.65
C PRO A 112 10.26 -3.26 -7.44
N ALA A 113 10.19 -3.40 -8.76
CA ALA A 113 11.29 -3.09 -9.68
C ALA A 113 11.08 -1.71 -10.32
N LEU A 114 12.17 -0.98 -10.58
CA LEU A 114 12.11 0.26 -11.36
C LEU A 114 11.85 -0.07 -12.84
N TYR A 115 11.11 0.81 -13.52
CA TYR A 115 11.11 0.77 -14.99
C TYR A 115 12.52 1.08 -15.52
N PRO A 116 13.02 0.34 -16.54
CA PRO A 116 14.40 0.47 -17.01
C PRO A 116 14.83 1.90 -17.34
N ASP A 117 13.95 2.68 -17.96
CA ASP A 117 14.27 3.99 -18.52
C ASP A 117 14.02 5.16 -17.57
N ILE A 118 13.55 4.91 -16.33
CA ILE A 118 13.17 5.99 -15.42
C ILE A 118 14.37 6.86 -15.04
N GLY A 119 15.53 6.24 -14.83
CA GLY A 119 16.76 6.96 -14.50
C GLY A 119 17.21 7.89 -15.62
N GLU A 120 17.12 7.45 -16.89
CA GLU A 120 17.44 8.29 -18.04
C GLU A 120 16.41 9.41 -18.22
N THR A 121 15.13 9.09 -18.07
CA THR A 121 14.03 10.05 -18.19
C THR A 121 14.18 11.21 -17.19
N LEU A 122 14.45 10.90 -15.92
CA LEU A 122 14.65 11.92 -14.88
C LEU A 122 15.89 12.79 -15.15
N ARG A 123 16.99 12.21 -15.65
CA ARG A 123 18.18 12.98 -16.07
C ARG A 123 17.85 13.91 -17.23
N ALA A 124 17.20 13.39 -18.27
CA ALA A 124 16.85 14.14 -19.46
C ALA A 124 15.93 15.34 -19.17
N LEU A 125 15.02 15.22 -18.21
CA LEU A 125 14.15 16.31 -17.75
C LEU A 125 14.93 17.37 -16.98
N ARG A 126 15.77 16.95 -16.04
CA ARG A 126 16.62 17.87 -15.27
C ARG A 126 17.56 18.66 -16.17
N ASP A 127 18.19 18.00 -17.15
CA ASP A 127 19.14 18.63 -18.07
C ASP A 127 18.46 19.67 -19.00
N ARG A 128 17.13 19.56 -19.19
CA ARG A 128 16.29 20.55 -19.88
C ARG A 128 15.77 21.66 -18.97
N GLY A 129 16.14 21.65 -17.69
CA GLY A 129 15.74 22.66 -16.71
C GLY A 129 14.36 22.44 -16.09
N TYR A 130 13.77 21.25 -16.22
CA TYR A 130 12.50 20.93 -15.56
C TYR A 130 12.71 20.52 -14.10
N HIS A 131 11.83 21.01 -13.23
CA HIS A 131 11.68 20.46 -11.88
C HIS A 131 10.94 19.12 -11.93
N THR A 132 11.36 18.16 -11.11
CA THR A 132 10.66 16.87 -10.97
C THR A 132 10.14 16.69 -9.56
N GLY A 133 9.00 16.02 -9.43
CA GLY A 133 8.38 15.69 -8.14
C GLY A 133 7.63 14.37 -8.21
N LEU A 134 7.30 13.81 -7.05
CA LEU A 134 6.55 12.57 -6.91
C LEU A 134 5.24 12.85 -6.16
N ILE A 135 4.11 12.46 -6.75
CA ILE A 135 2.79 12.50 -6.14
C ILE A 135 2.14 11.14 -6.40
N SER A 136 1.97 10.34 -5.37
CA SER A 136 1.46 8.99 -5.50
C SER A 136 0.61 8.59 -4.30
N ASN A 137 -0.45 7.82 -4.56
CA ASN A 137 -1.19 7.16 -3.51
C ASN A 137 -0.36 6.01 -2.93
N THR A 138 -0.38 5.87 -1.60
CA THR A 138 0.45 4.86 -0.90
C THR A 138 -0.30 3.56 -0.63
N GLY A 139 -1.60 3.53 -0.95
CA GLY A 139 -2.50 2.39 -0.78
C GLY A 139 -2.43 1.81 0.63
N ARG A 140 -2.44 0.48 0.72
CA ARG A 140 -2.33 -0.27 1.98
C ARG A 140 -0.96 -0.23 2.62
N THR A 141 0.07 0.15 1.86
CA THR A 141 1.45 0.09 2.35
C THR A 141 1.77 1.31 3.21
N GLY A 142 1.25 2.49 2.87
CA GLY A 142 1.49 3.72 3.62
C GLY A 142 2.88 4.30 3.39
N GLY A 143 2.97 5.63 3.44
CA GLY A 143 4.23 6.36 3.18
C GLY A 143 5.38 5.98 4.11
N ARG A 144 5.08 5.61 5.36
CA ARG A 144 6.09 5.16 6.36
C ARG A 144 6.90 3.95 5.87
N PHE A 145 6.27 3.03 5.16
CA PHE A 145 6.91 1.81 4.66
C PHE A 145 7.41 1.96 3.23
N LEU A 146 6.75 2.80 2.43
CA LEU A 146 7.19 3.06 1.05
C LEU A 146 8.46 3.88 0.97
N ARG A 147 8.65 4.87 1.86
CA ARG A 147 9.81 5.76 1.75
C ARG A 147 11.15 5.03 1.91
N PRO A 148 11.36 4.15 2.90
CA PRO A 148 12.59 3.36 2.98
C PRO A 148 12.80 2.42 1.78
N VAL A 149 11.72 1.97 1.13
CA VAL A 149 11.82 1.18 -0.11
C VAL A 149 12.29 2.07 -1.27
N GLN A 150 11.75 3.28 -1.39
CA GLN A 150 12.17 4.25 -2.40
C GLN A 150 13.64 4.63 -2.26
N ASP A 151 14.14 4.82 -1.04
CA ASP A 151 15.54 5.18 -0.78
C ASP A 151 16.54 4.05 -1.15
N ARG A 152 16.05 2.81 -1.31
CA ARG A 152 16.87 1.62 -1.62
C ARG A 152 16.89 1.27 -3.11
N LEU A 153 15.96 1.82 -3.90
CA LEU A 153 15.83 1.59 -5.34
C LEU A 153 16.59 2.67 -6.11
#